data_AF-A0A183TXK9-F1
#
_entry.id   AF-A0A183TXK9-F1
#
_cell.length_a   1.000
_cell.length_b   1.000
_cell.length_c   1.000
_cell.angle_alpha   90.00
_cell.angle_beta   90.00
_cell.angle_gamma   90.00
#
_symmetry.space_group_name_H-M   'P 1'
#
loop_
_entity.id
_entity.type
_entity.pdbx_description
1 polymer ?
#
loop_
_entity_poly.entity_id
_entity_poly.type
_entity_poly.pdbx_seq_one_letter_code
_entity_poly.pdbx_strand_id
1 'polypeptide(L)'
;MSEMPSTQQTEVQSTTAEESDFVATRSGHTSPKSKGMVVEERSTDSEKPKHKRASQRILDAVKRAARIAASQSARPVPSEQEISKDIVYPLEWHKTIATFVALVFALILNCMALATAHDVVSRNALPDLFFSLIAQQDWALEVGDVLCSSAMVLSVLFITVFHKHRFIVLRRMAYSMSVLYVMRAFCICVTHIPTSYQNNAKKCIKPNHDPDVASILLLTLKLSYQFGLQVENRQGRLMCGDQLFSGHTILVSTTTFYLNHYTPHSVWPLRFFVSYIVSSEWVLILTCIIGMACLFLSRTHYTVDVMISYWLSSLMFR
;
A
#
# COMPACT_ATOMS: atom_id res chain seq x y z
N MET A 1 -8.95 54.72 -35.05
CA MET A 1 -9.48 54.51 -36.41
C MET A 1 -9.24 53.05 -36.74
N SER A 2 -10.34 52.29 -36.87
CA SER A 2 -10.42 50.93 -37.45
C SER A 2 -9.68 49.79 -36.70
N GLU A 3 -10.17 48.57 -36.55
CA GLU A 3 -11.33 47.86 -37.11
C GLU A 3 -11.50 46.53 -36.32
N MET A 4 -12.74 46.06 -36.15
CA MET A 4 -13.01 44.62 -35.93
C MET A 4 -12.80 43.86 -37.26
N PRO A 5 -12.80 42.51 -37.26
CA PRO A 5 -14.08 41.86 -37.51
C PRO A 5 -14.31 40.56 -36.70
N SER A 6 -15.60 40.32 -36.47
CA SER A 6 -16.24 39.08 -36.06
C SER A 6 -16.81 38.34 -37.29
N THR A 7 -16.83 37.01 -37.24
CA THR A 7 -17.62 36.11 -38.13
C THR A 7 -17.85 34.81 -37.31
N GLN A 8 -19.06 34.47 -36.83
CA GLN A 8 -20.16 33.70 -37.47
C GLN A 8 -19.71 32.30 -37.97
N GLN A 9 -20.37 31.15 -37.80
CA GLN A 9 -21.77 30.68 -37.60
C GLN A 9 -21.69 29.18 -37.15
N THR A 10 -22.54 28.66 -36.24
CA THR A 10 -23.80 27.89 -36.45
C THR A 10 -23.65 26.40 -36.86
N GLU A 11 -24.07 25.52 -35.92
CA GLU A 11 -24.92 24.31 -36.01
C GLU A 11 -24.99 23.45 -37.30
N VAL A 12 -24.92 22.11 -37.18
CA VAL A 12 -25.96 21.12 -37.58
C VAL A 12 -25.47 19.65 -37.50
N GLN A 13 -26.44 18.83 -37.13
CA GLN A 13 -26.61 17.39 -36.88
C GLN A 13 -26.29 16.40 -38.04
N SER A 14 -26.10 15.12 -37.64
CA SER A 14 -26.66 13.90 -38.26
C SER A 14 -25.84 13.03 -39.25
N THR A 15 -25.78 11.71 -38.91
CA THR A 15 -25.79 10.49 -39.78
C THR A 15 -24.61 10.27 -40.75
N THR A 16 -24.08 9.09 -41.10
CA THR A 16 -24.42 7.64 -41.06
C THR A 16 -23.12 6.91 -41.54
N ALA A 17 -22.69 5.81 -40.92
CA ALA A 17 -22.83 4.40 -41.35
C ALA A 17 -21.99 3.96 -42.58
N GLU A 18 -21.16 2.92 -42.37
CA GLU A 18 -20.77 1.76 -43.23
C GLU A 18 -19.45 1.21 -42.66
N GLU A 19 -19.36 0.09 -41.93
CA GLU A 19 -19.77 -1.31 -42.17
C GLU A 19 -18.90 -2.07 -43.20
N SER A 20 -18.16 -3.06 -42.70
CA SER A 20 -18.01 -4.42 -43.27
C SER A 20 -16.97 -5.17 -42.42
N ASP A 21 -17.40 -6.07 -41.53
CA ASP A 21 -17.85 -7.44 -41.77
C ASP A 21 -16.73 -8.47 -41.91
N PHE A 22 -16.64 -9.36 -40.91
CA PHE A 22 -16.53 -10.79 -41.22
C PHE A 22 -17.36 -11.60 -40.22
N VAL A 23 -18.33 -12.30 -40.79
CA VAL A 23 -19.51 -12.94 -40.20
C VAL A 23 -19.28 -14.45 -40.03
N ALA A 24 -19.71 -14.95 -38.86
CA ALA A 24 -20.48 -16.17 -38.58
C ALA A 24 -19.92 -17.57 -39.00
N THR A 25 -20.21 -18.64 -38.28
CA THR A 25 -21.57 -19.15 -38.10
C THR A 25 -21.70 -20.20 -37.00
N ARG A 26 -22.80 -20.08 -36.25
CA ARG A 26 -23.41 -21.13 -35.44
C ARG A 26 -24.82 -21.31 -36.00
N SER A 27 -25.22 -22.53 -36.34
CA SER A 27 -26.63 -22.86 -36.60
C SER A 27 -27.05 -23.99 -35.66
N GLY A 28 -28.10 -23.74 -34.88
CA GLY A 28 -28.77 -24.77 -34.07
C GLY A 28 -29.94 -25.39 -34.82
N HIS A 29 -30.49 -26.50 -34.32
CA HIS A 29 -31.93 -26.69 -34.15
C HIS A 29 -32.29 -28.02 -33.47
N THR A 30 -33.29 -27.91 -32.58
CA THR A 30 -34.41 -28.84 -32.30
C THR A 30 -34.21 -30.23 -31.69
N SER A 31 -34.95 -30.44 -30.60
CA SER A 31 -35.42 -31.74 -30.09
C SER A 31 -36.84 -32.02 -30.61
N PRO A 32 -37.23 -33.31 -30.76
CA PRO A 32 -38.52 -33.72 -30.18
C PRO A 32 -38.52 -35.11 -29.49
N LYS A 33 -39.64 -35.36 -28.80
CA LYS A 33 -39.98 -36.44 -27.86
C LYS A 33 -40.46 -37.78 -28.48
N SER A 34 -40.15 -38.86 -27.74
CA SER A 34 -40.95 -40.04 -27.32
C SER A 34 -41.65 -41.05 -28.28
N LYS A 35 -41.57 -42.32 -27.83
CA LYS A 35 -42.50 -43.49 -27.95
C LYS A 35 -42.17 -44.60 -28.98
N GLY A 36 -41.49 -45.64 -28.47
CA GLY A 36 -41.96 -47.03 -28.35
C GLY A 36 -42.22 -47.89 -29.59
N MET A 37 -41.50 -49.02 -29.74
CA MET A 37 -42.08 -50.34 -30.02
C MET A 37 -41.05 -51.47 -29.75
N VAL A 38 -41.52 -52.60 -29.23
CA VAL A 38 -40.79 -53.81 -28.80
C VAL A 38 -40.92 -54.89 -29.88
N VAL A 39 -40.08 -55.95 -29.79
CA VAL A 39 -40.26 -57.33 -30.36
C VAL A 39 -39.68 -57.50 -31.79
N GLU A 40 -38.91 -58.52 -32.22
CA GLU A 40 -38.46 -59.84 -31.71
C GLU A 40 -37.13 -60.25 -32.40
N GLU A 41 -36.40 -61.20 -31.80
CA GLU A 41 -35.21 -61.89 -32.32
C GLU A 41 -35.47 -62.74 -33.58
N ARG A 42 -34.46 -62.87 -34.46
CA ARG A 42 -34.10 -64.20 -35.01
C ARG A 42 -32.65 -64.31 -35.52
N SER A 43 -31.85 -65.07 -34.76
CA SER A 43 -30.80 -66.06 -35.13
C SER A 43 -30.18 -66.00 -36.54
N THR A 44 -28.85 -66.01 -36.73
CA THR A 44 -27.97 -67.20 -36.55
C THR A 44 -26.51 -66.75 -36.82
N ASP A 45 -25.58 -67.07 -35.91
CA ASP A 45 -24.45 -68.01 -36.11
C ASP A 45 -23.53 -67.66 -37.32
N SER A 46 -22.20 -67.59 -37.24
CA SER A 46 -21.23 -68.27 -36.37
C SER A 46 -19.84 -67.65 -36.63
N GLU A 47 -19.23 -67.01 -35.64
CA GLU A 47 -17.76 -66.75 -35.58
C GLU A 47 -17.36 -66.22 -34.17
N LYS A 48 -17.81 -66.88 -33.10
CA LYS A 48 -17.96 -66.23 -31.78
C LYS A 48 -17.12 -66.67 -30.56
N PRO A 49 -16.03 -67.46 -30.60
CA PRO A 49 -15.28 -67.73 -29.36
C PRO A 49 -14.12 -66.76 -29.10
N LYS A 50 -13.35 -66.34 -30.11
CA LYS A 50 -12.15 -65.47 -29.92
C LYS A 50 -12.50 -63.98 -29.81
N HIS A 51 -13.36 -63.48 -30.69
CA HIS A 51 -13.73 -62.05 -30.70
C HIS A 51 -14.55 -61.64 -29.47
N LYS A 52 -15.43 -62.53 -28.96
CA LYS A 52 -16.14 -62.31 -27.69
C LYS A 52 -15.19 -62.25 -26.49
N ARG A 53 -14.19 -63.12 -26.41
CA ARG A 53 -13.19 -63.09 -25.32
C ARG A 53 -12.31 -61.83 -25.36
N ALA A 54 -11.92 -61.38 -26.56
CA ALA A 54 -11.15 -60.14 -26.72
C ALA A 54 -11.98 -58.90 -26.34
N SER A 55 -13.24 -58.84 -26.79
CA SER A 55 -14.18 -57.77 -26.45
C SER A 55 -14.49 -57.73 -24.94
N GLN A 56 -14.66 -58.89 -24.31
CA GLN A 56 -14.86 -58.98 -22.86
C GLN A 56 -13.65 -58.45 -22.08
N ARG A 57 -12.43 -58.77 -22.54
CA ARG A 57 -11.18 -58.28 -21.93
C ARG A 57 -11.03 -56.77 -22.03
N ILE A 58 -11.39 -56.19 -23.18
CA ILE A 58 -11.39 -54.74 -23.39
C ILE A 58 -12.44 -54.08 -22.50
N LEU A 59 -13.65 -54.65 -22.44
CA LEU A 59 -14.72 -54.15 -21.58
C LEU A 59 -14.35 -54.19 -20.09
N ASP A 60 -13.67 -55.26 -19.65
CA ASP A 60 -13.18 -55.37 -18.28
C ASP A 60 -12.02 -54.43 -17.98
N ALA A 61 -11.15 -54.17 -18.97
CA ALA A 61 -10.10 -53.16 -18.87
C ALA A 61 -10.68 -51.74 -18.77
N VAL A 62 -11.68 -51.41 -19.60
CA VAL A 62 -12.39 -50.12 -19.56
C VAL A 62 -13.15 -49.96 -18.25
N LYS A 63 -13.84 -51.01 -17.76
CA LYS A 63 -14.51 -50.98 -16.46
C LYS A 63 -13.55 -50.84 -15.28
N ARG A 64 -12.32 -51.35 -15.39
CA ARG A 64 -11.26 -51.13 -14.40
C ARG A 64 -10.72 -49.72 -14.47
N ALA A 65 -10.43 -49.21 -15.66
CA ALA A 65 -9.97 -47.84 -15.87
C ALA A 65 -11.02 -46.81 -15.39
N ALA A 66 -12.30 -47.04 -15.69
CA ALA A 66 -13.41 -46.21 -15.23
C ALA A 66 -13.58 -46.26 -13.70
N ARG A 67 -13.39 -47.42 -13.06
CA ARG A 67 -13.38 -47.53 -11.59
C ARG A 67 -12.20 -46.82 -10.96
N ILE A 68 -11.01 -46.89 -11.58
CA ILE A 68 -9.82 -46.16 -11.12
C ILE A 68 -10.05 -44.65 -11.26
N ALA A 69 -10.57 -44.19 -12.40
CA ALA A 69 -10.93 -42.79 -12.63
C ALA A 69 -12.04 -42.29 -11.69
N ALA A 70 -13.03 -43.13 -11.38
CA ALA A 70 -14.08 -42.80 -10.41
C ALA A 70 -13.59 -42.85 -8.95
N SER A 71 -12.57 -43.66 -8.65
CA SER A 71 -11.92 -43.72 -7.33
C SER A 71 -10.90 -42.60 -7.11
N GLN A 72 -10.44 -41.94 -8.19
CA GLN A 72 -9.80 -40.64 -8.12
C GLN A 72 -10.88 -39.59 -7.83
N SER A 73 -11.45 -39.67 -6.62
CA SER A 73 -12.07 -38.51 -5.99
C SER A 73 -11.08 -37.36 -6.16
N ALA A 74 -11.54 -36.24 -6.73
CA ALA A 74 -10.74 -35.03 -6.84
C ALA A 74 -10.07 -34.82 -5.49
N ARG A 75 -8.72 -34.90 -5.44
CA ARG A 75 -8.00 -34.69 -4.18
C ARG A 75 -8.55 -33.40 -3.60
N PRO A 76 -9.05 -33.39 -2.35
CA PRO A 76 -9.49 -32.15 -1.75
C PRO A 76 -8.31 -31.18 -1.87
N VAL A 77 -8.53 -30.05 -2.55
CA VAL A 77 -7.54 -28.97 -2.58
C VAL A 77 -7.23 -28.68 -1.12
N PRO A 78 -5.98 -28.86 -0.67
CA PRO A 78 -5.68 -28.67 0.74
C PRO A 78 -6.11 -27.27 1.12
N SER A 79 -6.85 -27.15 2.21
CA SER A 79 -7.31 -25.85 2.68
C SER A 79 -6.10 -24.92 2.85
N GLU A 80 -6.28 -23.61 2.64
CA GLU A 80 -5.19 -22.63 2.76
C GLU A 80 -4.46 -22.73 4.12
N GLN A 81 -5.17 -23.19 5.15
CA GLN A 81 -4.62 -23.49 6.48
C GLN A 81 -3.70 -24.74 6.53
N GLU A 82 -3.95 -25.77 5.73
CA GLU A 82 -3.06 -26.94 5.63
C GLU A 82 -1.80 -26.61 4.82
N ILE A 83 -1.94 -25.88 3.70
CA ILE A 83 -0.79 -25.42 2.90
C ILE A 83 0.13 -24.51 3.74
N SER A 84 -0.46 -23.61 4.54
CA SER A 84 0.30 -22.68 5.39
C SER A 84 1.05 -23.36 6.55
N LYS A 85 0.59 -24.53 7.01
CA LYS A 85 1.27 -25.28 8.08
C LYS A 85 2.59 -25.90 7.63
N ASP A 86 2.71 -26.27 6.36
CA ASP A 86 3.87 -26.96 5.80
C ASP A 86 4.95 -26.01 5.24
N ILE A 87 4.67 -24.70 5.15
CA ILE A 87 5.65 -23.70 4.70
C ILE A 87 6.59 -23.33 5.85
N VAL A 88 7.76 -23.97 5.88
CA VAL A 88 8.88 -23.57 6.75
C VAL A 88 9.60 -22.38 6.12
N TYR A 89 9.42 -21.20 6.69
CA TYR A 89 10.15 -20.00 6.27
C TYR A 89 11.60 -20.05 6.80
N PRO A 90 12.64 -20.07 5.94
CA PRO A 90 14.02 -20.08 6.40
C PRO A 90 14.37 -18.76 7.10
N LEU A 91 15.15 -18.84 8.18
CA LEU A 91 15.62 -17.67 8.93
C LEU A 91 16.77 -16.97 8.16
N GLU A 92 16.43 -16.00 7.34
CA GLU A 92 17.39 -15.21 6.57
C GLU A 92 17.81 -13.94 7.34
N TRP A 93 18.49 -14.12 8.47
CA TRP A 93 18.87 -13.03 9.38
C TRP A 93 19.71 -11.94 8.70
N HIS A 94 20.57 -12.30 7.74
CA HIS A 94 21.40 -11.37 6.98
C HIS A 94 20.55 -10.36 6.19
N LYS A 95 19.45 -10.80 5.57
CA LYS A 95 18.53 -9.89 4.84
C LYS A 95 17.83 -8.95 5.81
N THR A 96 17.44 -9.44 6.98
CA THR A 96 16.83 -8.61 8.02
C THR A 96 17.79 -7.51 8.46
N ILE A 97 19.03 -7.86 8.83
CA ILE A 97 20.04 -6.87 9.22
C ILE A 97 20.27 -5.87 8.09
N ALA A 98 20.43 -6.33 6.84
CA ALA A 98 20.64 -5.46 5.70
C ALA A 98 19.49 -4.43 5.53
N THR A 99 18.23 -4.85 5.66
CA THR A 99 17.08 -3.92 5.55
C THR A 99 17.01 -2.92 6.70
N PHE A 100 17.39 -3.30 7.92
CA PHE A 100 17.44 -2.37 9.04
C PHE A 100 18.58 -1.36 8.91
N VAL A 101 19.75 -1.80 8.44
CA VAL A 101 20.87 -0.91 8.12
C VAL A 101 20.47 0.06 7.00
N ALA A 102 19.80 -0.42 5.96
CA ALA A 102 19.28 0.42 4.89
C ALA A 102 18.27 1.45 5.41
N LEU A 103 17.41 1.08 6.36
CA LEU A 103 16.46 2.00 6.99
C LEU A 103 17.18 3.09 7.78
N VAL A 104 18.13 2.72 8.64
CA VAL A 104 18.92 3.69 9.42
C VAL A 104 19.66 4.65 8.49
N PHE A 105 20.27 4.13 7.43
CA PHE A 105 20.94 4.95 6.43
C PHE A 105 19.95 5.91 5.73
N ALA A 106 18.78 5.42 5.32
CA ALA A 106 17.75 6.24 4.70
C ALA A 106 17.25 7.36 5.64
N LEU A 107 17.09 7.08 6.94
CA LEU A 107 16.71 8.08 7.93
C LEU A 107 17.80 9.13 8.11
N ILE A 108 19.08 8.74 8.20
CA ILE A 108 20.20 9.69 8.27
C ILE A 108 20.24 10.56 7.02
N LEU A 109 20.09 9.99 5.82
CA LEU A 109 20.02 10.75 4.58
C LEU A 109 18.89 11.78 4.59
N ASN A 110 17.72 11.45 5.16
CA ASN A 110 16.64 12.42 5.32
C ASN A 110 16.97 13.54 6.29
N CYS A 111 17.60 13.22 7.42
CA CYS A 111 18.04 14.24 8.38
C CYS A 111 19.09 15.17 7.76
N MET A 112 20.01 14.62 6.95
CA MET A 112 20.99 15.42 6.21
C MET A 112 20.30 16.32 5.18
N ALA A 113 19.40 15.78 4.36
CA ALA A 113 18.66 16.54 3.36
C ALA A 113 17.88 17.69 4.01
N LEU A 114 17.18 17.42 5.12
CA LEU A 114 16.47 18.45 5.91
C LEU A 114 17.41 19.50 6.51
N ALA A 115 18.56 19.09 7.05
CA ALA A 115 19.55 20.00 7.58
C ALA A 115 20.08 20.95 6.50
N THR A 116 20.37 20.44 5.31
CA THR A 116 20.82 21.27 4.19
C THR A 116 19.72 22.18 3.63
N ALA A 117 18.48 21.68 3.55
CA ALA A 117 17.35 22.47 3.06
C ALA A 117 16.97 23.60 4.03
N HIS A 118 17.16 23.41 5.34
CA HIS A 118 16.85 24.42 6.36
C HIS A 118 17.53 25.77 6.12
N ASP A 119 18.79 25.73 5.66
CA ASP A 119 19.62 26.92 5.48
C ASP A 119 19.38 27.63 4.14
N VAL A 120 18.92 26.89 3.11
CA VAL A 120 18.74 27.40 1.75
C VAL A 120 17.31 27.86 1.48
N VAL A 121 16.32 27.25 2.13
CA VAL A 121 14.91 27.43 1.79
C VAL A 121 14.39 28.85 2.09
N SER A 122 13.56 29.36 1.18
CA SER A 122 12.81 30.61 1.39
C SER A 122 11.90 30.54 2.62
N ARG A 123 11.49 31.70 3.14
CA ARG A 123 10.53 31.80 4.25
C ARG A 123 9.12 32.21 3.78
N ASN A 124 8.92 32.43 2.48
CA ASN A 124 7.61 32.78 1.94
C ASN A 124 6.82 31.51 1.63
N ALA A 125 5.73 31.25 2.34
CA ALA A 125 4.88 30.08 2.12
C ALA A 125 4.16 30.15 0.75
N LEU A 126 3.95 29.00 0.12
CA LEU A 126 3.16 28.89 -1.11
C LEU A 126 1.65 28.87 -0.79
N PRO A 127 0.80 29.34 -1.73
CA PRO A 127 -0.64 29.22 -1.57
C PRO A 127 -1.07 27.75 -1.70
N ASP A 128 -1.91 27.30 -0.77
CA ASP A 128 -2.54 25.98 -0.76
C ASP A 128 -4.04 26.16 -0.55
N LEU A 129 -4.83 25.36 -1.26
CA LEU A 129 -6.29 25.45 -1.21
C LEU A 129 -6.84 25.24 0.20
N PHE A 130 -6.34 24.26 0.96
CA PHE A 130 -6.84 23.99 2.30
C PHE A 130 -6.49 25.12 3.28
N PHE A 131 -5.32 25.74 3.11
CA PHE A 131 -4.89 26.87 3.93
C PHE A 131 -5.64 28.17 3.62
N SER A 132 -6.30 28.26 2.47
CA SER A 132 -7.26 29.34 2.19
C SER A 132 -8.59 29.18 2.95
N LEU A 133 -8.94 27.93 3.29
CA LEU A 133 -10.23 27.60 3.93
C LEU A 133 -10.14 27.56 5.46
N ILE A 134 -9.02 27.08 6.02
CA ILE A 134 -8.89 26.80 7.45
C ILE A 134 -7.67 27.52 8.02
N ALA A 135 -7.86 28.27 9.12
CA ALA A 135 -6.80 28.95 9.85
C ALA A 135 -5.84 27.97 10.55
N GLN A 136 -4.56 28.32 10.61
CA GLN A 136 -3.52 27.52 11.27
C GLN A 136 -3.86 27.27 12.75
N GLN A 137 -3.69 26.03 13.20
CA GLN A 137 -3.85 25.63 14.60
C GLN A 137 -2.49 25.17 15.16
N ASP A 138 -1.89 25.95 16.06
CA ASP A 138 -0.54 25.65 16.57
C ASP A 138 -0.48 24.40 17.45
N TRP A 139 -1.55 24.12 18.23
CA TRP A 139 -1.65 22.92 19.07
C TRP A 139 -1.67 21.62 18.25
N ALA A 140 -2.12 21.70 16.99
CA ALA A 140 -2.29 20.52 16.16
C ALA A 140 -0.95 19.90 15.76
N LEU A 141 0.15 20.66 15.79
CA LEU A 141 1.49 20.14 15.51
C LEU A 141 1.90 19.13 16.59
N GLU A 142 1.89 19.55 17.86
CA GLU A 142 2.33 18.72 18.98
C GLU A 142 1.47 17.46 19.08
N VAL A 143 0.15 17.59 18.92
CA VAL A 143 -0.77 16.45 18.91
C VAL A 143 -0.49 15.54 17.72
N GLY A 144 -0.28 16.09 16.51
CA GLY A 144 0.04 15.33 15.31
C GLY A 144 1.32 14.48 15.46
N ASP A 145 2.39 15.08 15.97
CA ASP A 145 3.69 14.42 16.19
C ASP A 145 3.57 13.28 17.22
N VAL A 146 2.88 13.52 18.33
CA VAL A 146 2.64 12.50 19.37
C VAL A 146 1.79 11.36 18.84
N LEU A 147 0.70 11.64 18.11
CA LEU A 147 -0.17 10.61 17.56
C LEU A 147 0.55 9.77 16.49
N CYS A 148 1.31 10.41 15.58
CA CYS A 148 2.06 9.68 14.55
C CYS A 148 3.15 8.79 15.16
N SER A 149 3.91 9.33 16.13
CA SER A 149 5.00 8.59 16.79
C SER A 149 4.48 7.45 17.65
N SER A 150 3.43 7.70 18.43
CA SER A 150 2.79 6.66 19.24
C SER A 150 2.17 5.56 18.37
N ALA A 151 1.50 5.92 17.27
CA ALA A 151 0.95 4.93 16.33
C ALA A 151 2.04 4.01 15.75
N MET A 152 3.19 4.58 15.37
CA MET A 152 4.34 3.78 14.90
C MET A 152 4.85 2.84 15.99
N VAL A 153 5.14 3.36 17.18
CA VAL A 153 5.70 2.57 18.29
C VAL A 153 4.74 1.45 18.69
N LEU A 154 3.45 1.75 18.85
CA LEU A 154 2.43 0.76 19.22
C LEU A 154 2.32 -0.35 18.18
N SER A 155 2.37 -0.02 16.90
CA SER A 155 2.25 -1.01 15.83
C SER A 155 3.48 -1.89 15.70
N VAL A 156 4.68 -1.32 15.82
CA VAL A 156 5.93 -2.11 15.84
C VAL A 156 5.93 -3.04 17.06
N LEU A 157 5.58 -2.53 18.24
CA LEU A 157 5.45 -3.33 19.45
C LEU A 157 4.44 -4.47 19.27
N PHE A 158 3.25 -4.17 18.74
CA PHE A 158 2.23 -5.16 18.48
C PHE A 158 2.74 -6.28 17.55
N ILE A 159 3.37 -5.93 16.43
CA ILE A 159 3.93 -6.90 15.48
C ILE A 159 5.03 -7.74 16.15
N THR A 160 5.91 -7.12 16.94
CA THR A 160 7.02 -7.83 17.60
C THR A 160 6.56 -8.83 18.66
N VAL A 161 5.50 -8.51 19.40
CA VAL A 161 5.00 -9.32 20.52
C VAL A 161 4.03 -10.40 20.04
N PHE A 162 3.07 -10.06 19.16
CA PHE A 162 1.94 -10.93 18.86
C PHE A 162 2.08 -11.70 17.53
N HIS A 163 2.90 -11.23 16.59
CA HIS A 163 2.96 -11.85 15.26
C HIS A 163 3.96 -13.02 15.23
N LYS A 164 3.49 -14.22 14.83
CA LYS A 164 4.30 -15.45 14.73
C LYS A 164 5.55 -15.27 13.85
N HIS A 165 5.41 -14.53 12.75
CA HIS A 165 6.48 -14.27 11.79
C HIS A 165 7.05 -12.84 11.91
N ARG A 166 7.20 -12.31 13.13
CA ARG A 166 7.61 -10.92 13.42
C ARG A 166 8.78 -10.40 12.59
N PHE A 167 9.85 -11.17 12.45
CA PHE A 167 11.04 -10.74 11.72
C PHE A 167 10.81 -10.60 10.21
N ILE A 168 9.91 -11.40 9.63
CA ILE A 168 9.57 -11.31 8.21
C ILE A 168 8.75 -10.05 7.95
N VAL A 169 7.77 -9.77 8.83
CA VAL A 169 6.92 -8.57 8.74
C VAL A 169 7.76 -7.30 8.94
N LEU A 170 8.58 -7.26 10.00
CA LEU A 170 9.45 -6.12 10.27
C LEU A 170 10.47 -5.87 9.17
N ARG A 171 11.03 -6.92 8.56
CA ARG A 171 11.94 -6.80 7.41
C ARG A 171 11.23 -6.16 6.20
N ARG A 172 10.00 -6.58 5.92
CA ARG A 172 9.19 -5.99 4.83
C ARG A 172 8.87 -4.53 5.11
N MET A 173 8.42 -4.23 6.33
CA MET A 173 8.15 -2.87 6.77
C MET A 173 9.40 -1.98 6.68
N ALA A 174 10.54 -2.46 7.18
CA ALA A 174 11.81 -1.74 7.12
C ALA A 174 12.25 -1.48 5.67
N TYR A 175 12.09 -2.45 4.77
CA TYR A 175 12.37 -2.27 3.35
C TYR A 175 11.47 -1.21 2.71
N SER A 176 10.14 -1.31 2.88
CA SER A 176 9.19 -0.32 2.35
C SER A 176 9.51 1.09 2.86
N MET A 177 9.77 1.23 4.16
CA MET A 177 10.15 2.50 4.77
C MET A 177 11.48 3.02 4.22
N SER A 178 12.49 2.18 4.06
CA SER A 178 13.80 2.57 3.50
C SER A 178 13.64 3.18 2.10
N VAL A 179 12.86 2.54 1.23
CA VAL A 179 12.65 3.01 -0.14
C VAL A 179 11.89 4.34 -0.14
N LEU A 180 10.81 4.46 0.63
CA LEU A 180 10.03 5.70 0.75
C LEU A 180 10.89 6.86 1.27
N TYR A 181 11.72 6.62 2.27
CA TYR A 181 12.63 7.63 2.80
C TYR A 181 13.76 7.99 1.84
N VAL A 182 14.34 7.04 1.09
CA VAL A 182 15.33 7.39 0.05
C VAL A 182 14.71 8.28 -1.02
N MET A 183 13.51 7.95 -1.50
CA MET A 183 12.77 8.79 -2.46
C MET A 183 12.53 10.20 -1.88
N ARG A 184 12.13 10.29 -0.61
CA ARG A 184 11.97 11.56 0.11
C ARG A 184 13.25 12.38 0.16
N ALA A 185 14.35 11.77 0.58
CA ALA A 185 15.63 12.45 0.66
C ALA A 185 16.06 12.99 -0.71
N PHE A 186 15.86 12.21 -1.78
CA PHE A 186 16.14 12.65 -3.14
C PHE A 186 15.29 13.86 -3.56
N CYS A 187 13.98 13.82 -3.30
CA CYS A 187 13.09 14.95 -3.58
C CYS A 187 13.54 16.24 -2.88
N ILE A 188 13.89 16.15 -1.59
CA ILE A 188 14.35 17.30 -0.79
C ILE A 188 15.68 17.86 -1.28
N CYS A 189 16.60 16.99 -1.71
CA CYS A 189 17.89 17.43 -2.25
C CYS A 189 17.71 18.21 -3.57
N VAL A 190 16.76 17.79 -4.41
CA VAL A 190 16.55 18.37 -5.75
C VAL A 190 15.71 19.63 -5.70
N THR A 191 14.65 19.66 -4.89
CA THR A 191 13.67 20.74 -4.88
C THR A 191 13.41 21.20 -3.46
N HIS A 192 13.56 22.50 -3.19
CA HIS A 192 13.45 23.06 -1.85
C HIS A 192 12.17 23.90 -1.74
N ILE A 193 11.16 23.38 -1.05
CA ILE A 193 9.86 24.05 -0.85
C ILE A 193 9.79 24.63 0.57
N PRO A 194 9.41 25.91 0.72
CA PRO A 194 9.29 26.56 2.03
C PRO A 194 8.18 25.93 2.87
N THR A 195 8.35 25.90 4.19
CA THR A 195 7.30 25.48 5.13
C THR A 195 6.01 26.27 4.96
N SER A 196 4.87 25.66 5.29
CA SER A 196 3.56 26.27 5.05
C SER A 196 2.97 27.04 6.23
N TYR A 197 3.76 27.36 7.26
CA TYR A 197 3.28 28.18 8.36
C TYR A 197 2.95 29.60 7.88
N GLN A 198 1.95 30.24 8.51
CA GLN A 198 1.56 31.61 8.20
C GLN A 198 2.72 32.60 8.36
N ASN A 199 3.57 32.41 9.37
CA ASN A 199 4.69 33.29 9.70
C ASN A 199 5.98 32.50 9.93
N ASN A 200 6.54 31.94 8.86
CA ASN A 200 7.80 31.17 8.91
C ASN A 200 8.95 31.96 9.57
N ALA A 201 9.06 33.28 9.32
CA ALA A 201 10.14 34.08 9.91
C ALA A 201 10.13 34.10 11.46
N LYS A 202 8.96 33.90 12.10
CA LYS A 202 8.82 33.86 13.55
C LYS A 202 8.94 32.44 14.10
N LYS A 203 8.36 31.46 13.42
CA LYS A 203 8.31 30.05 13.88
C LYS A 203 9.62 29.31 13.61
N CYS A 204 10.36 29.69 12.57
CA CYS A 204 11.57 29.01 12.13
C CYS A 204 12.83 29.57 12.79
N ILE A 205 13.79 28.67 13.02
CA ILE A 205 15.17 29.04 13.36
C ILE A 205 15.78 29.83 12.18
N LYS A 206 16.65 30.79 12.49
CA LYS A 206 17.33 31.60 11.47
C LYS A 206 18.30 30.72 10.69
N PRO A 207 18.31 30.79 9.35
CA PRO A 207 19.23 30.02 8.53
C PRO A 207 20.67 30.45 8.80
N ASN A 208 21.60 29.50 8.71
CA ASN A 208 23.03 29.78 8.68
C ASN A 208 23.50 29.89 7.23
N HIS A 209 23.87 31.10 6.78
CA HIS A 209 24.26 31.33 5.39
C HIS A 209 25.66 30.82 5.03
N ASP A 210 26.52 30.59 6.04
CA ASP A 210 27.86 30.00 5.87
C ASP A 210 27.98 28.73 6.73
N PRO A 211 27.34 27.62 6.33
CA PRO A 211 27.35 26.40 7.11
C PRO A 211 28.67 25.64 6.92
N ASP A 212 29.42 25.48 8.01
CA ASP A 212 30.55 24.54 8.04
C ASP A 212 30.03 23.09 8.01
N VAL A 213 30.82 22.17 7.48
CA VAL A 213 30.47 20.73 7.41
C VAL A 213 30.17 20.15 8.80
N ALA A 214 30.89 20.62 9.83
CA ALA A 214 30.66 20.22 11.20
C ALA A 214 29.30 20.72 11.73
N SER A 215 28.86 21.90 11.31
CA SER A 215 27.56 22.47 11.70
C SER A 215 26.41 21.69 11.09
N ILE A 216 26.52 21.31 9.81
CA ILE A 216 25.52 20.46 9.13
C ILE A 216 25.47 19.07 9.76
N LEU A 217 26.63 18.48 10.08
CA LEU A 217 26.70 17.17 10.73
C LEU A 217 26.09 17.22 12.14
N LEU A 218 26.41 18.26 12.93
CA LEU A 218 25.82 18.44 14.25
C LEU A 218 24.30 18.60 14.18
N LEU A 219 23.82 19.36 13.18
CA LEU A 219 22.39 19.55 12.95
C LEU A 219 21.70 18.25 12.55
N THR A 220 22.33 17.47 11.67
CA THR A 220 21.90 16.13 11.27
C THR A 220 21.80 15.20 12.47
N LEU A 221 22.82 15.19 13.34
CA LEU A 221 22.84 14.37 14.56
C LEU A 221 21.73 14.79 15.52
N LYS A 222 21.50 16.09 15.68
CA LYS A 222 20.40 16.62 16.50
C LYS A 222 19.04 16.18 15.98
N LEU A 223 18.81 16.26 14.66
CA LEU A 223 17.57 15.79 14.02
C LEU A 223 17.41 14.27 14.12
N SER A 224 18.51 13.53 13.98
CA SER A 224 18.52 12.06 14.11
C SER A 224 18.14 11.63 15.53
N TYR A 225 18.65 12.34 16.55
CA TYR A 225 18.31 12.08 17.95
C TYR A 225 16.84 12.38 18.28
N GLN A 226 16.21 13.29 17.54
CA GLN A 226 14.79 13.62 17.70
C GLN A 226 13.87 12.60 17.00
N PHE A 227 14.42 11.59 16.30
CA PHE A 227 13.65 10.56 15.58
C PHE A 227 12.58 11.13 14.62
N GLY A 228 12.83 12.32 14.06
CA GLY A 228 11.90 12.99 13.15
C GLY A 228 10.81 13.85 13.81
N LEU A 229 10.80 13.96 15.14
CA LEU A 229 9.91 14.88 15.87
C LEU A 229 10.29 16.34 15.65
N GLN A 230 9.29 17.22 15.52
CA GLN A 230 9.52 18.67 15.43
C GLN A 230 9.64 19.30 16.81
N VAL A 231 10.79 19.05 17.46
CA VAL A 231 11.04 19.58 18.81
C VAL A 231 11.44 21.06 18.74
N GLU A 232 10.67 21.89 19.43
CA GLU A 232 11.00 23.31 19.61
C GLU A 232 12.34 23.48 20.33
N ASN A 233 13.14 24.44 19.87
CA ASN A 233 14.37 24.81 20.56
C ASN A 233 14.07 25.60 21.86
N ARG A 234 15.11 25.90 22.64
CA ARG A 234 15.01 26.68 23.89
C ARG A 234 14.34 28.06 23.73
N GLN A 235 14.22 28.57 22.51
CA GLN A 235 13.60 29.85 22.16
C GLN A 235 12.19 29.68 21.53
N GLY A 236 11.61 28.48 21.58
CA GLY A 236 10.29 28.17 21.02
C GLY A 236 10.24 28.18 19.48
N ARG A 237 11.38 27.91 18.81
CA ARG A 237 11.49 27.90 17.35
C ARG A 237 11.77 26.51 16.81
N LEU A 238 11.18 26.21 15.65
CA LEU A 238 11.26 24.95 14.95
C LEU A 238 12.36 24.95 13.87
N MET A 239 12.85 23.77 13.56
CA MET A 239 13.70 23.52 12.40
C MET A 239 12.82 23.49 11.14
N CYS A 240 12.80 24.58 10.39
CA CYS A 240 12.04 24.64 9.13
C CYS A 240 12.94 24.29 7.96
N GLY A 241 12.91 23.02 7.55
CA GLY A 241 13.48 22.55 6.29
C GLY A 241 12.40 22.36 5.24
N ASP A 242 12.81 21.90 4.06
CA ASP A 242 11.88 21.55 3.00
C ASP A 242 10.83 20.52 3.46
N GLN A 243 9.59 20.73 3.01
CA GLN A 243 8.41 19.94 3.38
C GLN A 243 7.94 18.99 2.28
N LEU A 244 8.58 19.00 1.10
CA LEU A 244 8.23 18.11 0.00
C LEU A 244 8.29 16.65 0.48
N PHE A 245 7.19 15.94 0.27
CA PHE A 245 6.99 14.53 0.64
C PHE A 245 7.02 14.31 2.18
N SER A 246 5.83 14.25 2.81
CA SER A 246 5.65 14.20 4.28
C SER A 246 6.16 12.90 4.93
N GLY A 247 7.10 13.02 5.87
CA GLY A 247 7.65 11.90 6.65
C GLY A 247 6.66 11.33 7.66
N HIS A 248 5.90 12.17 8.35
CA HIS A 248 4.84 11.74 9.27
C HIS A 248 3.79 10.88 8.56
N THR A 249 3.41 11.30 7.34
CA THR A 249 2.46 10.55 6.53
C THR A 249 3.04 9.21 6.09
N ILE A 250 4.31 9.14 5.67
CA ILE A 250 4.99 7.87 5.35
C ILE A 250 4.93 6.90 6.55
N LEU A 251 5.30 7.38 7.74
CA LEU A 251 5.29 6.60 8.98
C LEU A 251 3.90 6.06 9.29
N VAL A 252 2.92 6.96 9.40
CA VAL A 252 1.58 6.59 9.85
C VAL A 252 0.85 5.71 8.82
N SER A 253 0.95 6.02 7.52
CA SER A 253 0.30 5.23 6.47
C SER A 253 0.90 3.84 6.32
N THR A 254 2.23 3.74 6.21
CA THR A 254 2.91 2.44 6.08
C THR A 254 2.62 1.57 7.28
N THR A 255 2.77 2.12 8.50
CA THR A 255 2.48 1.39 9.72
C THR A 255 1.03 0.88 9.76
N THR A 256 0.07 1.72 9.37
CA THR A 256 -1.36 1.35 9.32
C THR A 256 -1.61 0.22 8.35
N PHE A 257 -1.06 0.28 7.13
CA PHE A 257 -1.24 -0.77 6.12
C PHE A 257 -0.67 -2.11 6.60
N TYR A 258 0.53 -2.10 7.17
CA TYR A 258 1.15 -3.29 7.73
C TYR A 258 0.33 -3.86 8.90
N LEU A 259 -0.13 -3.03 9.83
CA LEU A 259 -0.91 -3.54 10.94
C LEU A 259 -2.25 -4.12 10.48
N ASN A 260 -2.97 -3.41 9.61
CA ASN A 260 -4.26 -3.86 9.10
C ASN A 260 -4.16 -5.17 8.31
N HIS A 261 -3.07 -5.36 7.56
CA HIS A 261 -2.87 -6.57 6.77
C HIS A 261 -2.41 -7.78 7.59
N TYR A 262 -1.49 -7.57 8.53
CA TYR A 262 -0.89 -8.67 9.30
C TYR A 262 -1.67 -9.01 10.58
N THR A 263 -2.74 -8.29 10.90
CA THR A 263 -3.63 -8.60 12.03
C THR A 263 -4.81 -9.46 11.55
N PRO A 264 -4.88 -10.76 11.90
CA PRO A 264 -5.97 -11.62 11.47
C PRO A 264 -7.26 -11.38 12.28
N HIS A 265 -8.41 -11.32 11.59
CA HIS A 265 -9.75 -11.15 12.18
C HIS A 265 -10.18 -12.26 13.19
N SER A 266 -9.47 -13.41 13.21
CA SER A 266 -9.96 -14.65 13.85
C SER A 266 -9.42 -14.94 15.28
N VAL A 267 -8.53 -14.11 15.85
CA VAL A 267 -7.93 -14.37 17.18
C VAL A 267 -8.70 -13.70 18.32
N TRP A 268 -9.87 -14.28 18.64
CA TRP A 268 -10.86 -13.76 19.59
C TRP A 268 -10.49 -13.85 21.11
N PRO A 269 -9.70 -14.81 21.63
CA PRO A 269 -9.45 -14.89 23.08
C PRO A 269 -8.25 -14.06 23.57
N LEU A 270 -7.20 -13.89 22.76
CA LEU A 270 -6.08 -12.98 23.07
C LEU A 270 -6.45 -11.51 22.87
N ARG A 271 -7.63 -11.26 22.28
CA ARG A 271 -8.27 -9.96 22.25
C ARG A 271 -8.43 -9.47 23.70
N PHE A 272 -9.24 -10.06 24.58
CA PHE A 272 -9.69 -9.42 25.83
C PHE A 272 -8.72 -8.49 26.63
N PHE A 273 -7.41 -8.79 26.75
CA PHE A 273 -6.45 -7.90 27.42
C PHE A 273 -5.75 -6.87 26.50
N VAL A 274 -5.42 -7.24 25.27
CA VAL A 274 -4.77 -6.34 24.28
C VAL A 274 -5.82 -5.55 23.48
N SER A 275 -7.03 -6.09 23.40
CA SER A 275 -8.26 -5.56 22.80
C SER A 275 -8.80 -4.36 23.54
N TYR A 276 -8.63 -4.29 24.85
CA TYR A 276 -9.10 -3.10 25.55
C TYR A 276 -8.29 -1.85 25.18
N ILE A 277 -7.05 -2.01 24.72
CA ILE A 277 -6.17 -0.91 24.26
C ILE A 277 -6.08 -0.83 22.72
N VAL A 278 -6.22 -1.95 21.99
CA VAL A 278 -6.02 -2.07 20.53
C VAL A 278 -7.31 -2.50 19.77
N SER A 279 -8.39 -2.90 20.44
CA SER A 279 -9.68 -3.27 19.79
C SER A 279 -10.72 -2.17 19.77
N SER A 280 -10.33 -1.11 19.10
CA SER A 280 -10.95 -1.14 17.78
C SER A 280 -9.86 -1.04 16.74
N GLU A 281 -9.91 -1.90 15.72
CA GLU A 281 -9.18 -1.61 14.48
C GLU A 281 -9.47 -0.17 14.04
N TRP A 282 -10.69 0.30 14.34
CA TRP A 282 -11.09 1.69 14.26
C TRP A 282 -10.26 2.65 15.11
N VAL A 283 -9.82 2.35 16.33
CA VAL A 283 -9.05 3.28 17.16
C VAL A 283 -7.70 3.57 16.53
N LEU A 284 -6.95 2.59 16.05
CA LEU A 284 -5.67 2.90 15.40
C LEU A 284 -5.89 3.62 14.07
N ILE A 285 -6.84 3.15 13.25
CA ILE A 285 -7.18 3.81 11.98
C ILE A 285 -7.65 5.25 12.24
N LEU A 286 -8.46 5.47 13.28
CA LEU A 286 -8.95 6.77 13.71
C LEU A 286 -7.81 7.63 14.26
N THR A 287 -6.89 7.08 15.05
CA THR A 287 -5.67 7.76 15.49
C THR A 287 -4.83 8.21 14.30
N CYS A 288 -4.76 7.40 13.24
CA CYS A 288 -4.04 7.74 12.01
C CYS A 288 -4.77 8.81 11.20
N ILE A 289 -6.10 8.74 11.09
CA ILE A 289 -6.92 9.76 10.43
C ILE A 289 -6.84 11.09 11.20
N ILE A 290 -6.94 11.05 12.53
CA ILE A 290 -6.80 12.22 13.39
C ILE A 290 -5.38 12.78 13.28
N GLY A 291 -4.35 11.94 13.32
CA GLY A 291 -2.96 12.34 13.12
C GLY A 291 -2.77 13.05 11.78
N MET A 292 -3.27 12.47 10.69
CA MET A 292 -3.27 13.08 9.35
C MET A 292 -4.05 14.41 9.32
N ALA A 293 -5.21 14.48 9.97
CA ALA A 293 -5.98 15.72 10.09
C ALA A 293 -5.21 16.80 10.85
N CYS A 294 -4.53 16.44 11.95
CA CYS A 294 -3.66 17.34 12.71
C CYS A 294 -2.48 17.87 11.86
N LEU A 295 -1.93 17.05 10.96
CA LEU A 295 -0.90 17.52 10.02
C LEU A 295 -1.43 18.61 9.07
N PHE A 296 -2.67 18.48 8.58
CA PHE A 296 -3.30 19.53 7.77
C PHE A 296 -3.60 20.79 8.60
N LEU A 297 -4.15 20.64 9.80
CA LEU A 297 -4.53 21.77 10.67
C LEU A 297 -3.33 22.57 11.17
N SER A 298 -2.20 21.91 11.42
CA SER A 298 -0.96 22.55 11.85
C SER A 298 -0.24 23.33 10.75
N ARG A 299 -0.65 23.15 9.48
CA ARG A 299 0.03 23.68 8.28
C ARG A 299 1.52 23.30 8.20
N THR A 300 1.87 22.15 8.78
CA THR A 300 3.25 21.66 8.80
C THR A 300 3.70 21.20 7.41
N HIS A 301 2.80 20.52 6.68
CA HIS A 301 3.02 20.03 5.32
C HIS A 301 1.95 20.58 4.38
N TYR A 302 2.27 20.79 3.10
CA TYR A 302 1.25 21.12 2.12
C TYR A 302 0.32 19.93 1.89
N THR A 303 -0.88 20.23 1.39
CA THR A 303 -1.86 19.17 1.13
C THR A 303 -1.36 18.16 0.12
N VAL A 304 -0.66 18.65 -0.91
CA VAL A 304 -0.04 17.84 -1.96
C VAL A 304 0.99 16.87 -1.39
N ASP A 305 1.78 17.29 -0.40
CA ASP A 305 2.82 16.44 0.20
C ASP A 305 2.22 15.26 0.94
N VAL A 306 1.14 15.51 1.69
CA VAL A 306 0.40 14.48 2.43
C VAL A 306 -0.27 13.49 1.46
N MET A 307 -0.87 13.98 0.38
CA MET A 307 -1.51 13.13 -0.63
C MET A 307 -0.51 12.24 -1.38
N ILE A 308 0.60 12.83 -1.86
CA ILE A 308 1.66 12.08 -2.56
C ILE A 308 2.25 11.03 -1.61
N SER A 309 2.52 11.39 -0.35
CA SER A 309 3.01 10.42 0.63
C SER A 309 2.08 9.24 0.79
N TYR A 310 0.78 9.50 0.96
CA TYR A 310 -0.21 8.46 1.14
C TYR A 310 -0.29 7.52 -0.07
N TRP A 311 -0.31 8.07 -1.28
CA TRP A 311 -0.35 7.27 -2.52
C TRP A 311 0.91 6.44 -2.71
N LEU A 312 2.10 7.01 -2.53
CA LEU A 312 3.35 6.26 -2.65
C LEU A 312 3.45 5.15 -1.60
N SER A 313 3.07 5.42 -0.35
CA SER A 313 3.01 4.39 0.70
C SER A 313 2.04 3.26 0.33
N SER A 314 0.88 3.59 -0.25
CA SER A 314 -0.09 2.58 -0.69
C SER A 314 0.44 1.74 -1.85
N LEU A 315 1.12 2.36 -2.82
CA LEU A 315 1.76 1.67 -3.94
C LEU A 315 2.91 0.77 -3.49
N MET A 316 3.73 1.22 -2.54
CA MET A 316 4.85 0.43 -1.99
C MET A 316 4.41 -0.73 -1.11
N PHE A 317 3.20 -0.66 -0.56
CA PHE A 317 2.63 -1.72 0.26
C PHE A 317 1.98 -2.84 -0.57
N ARG A 318 1.41 -2.49 -1.73
CA ARG A 318 0.71 -3.40 -2.64
C ARG A 318 1.66 -4.40 -3.29
#